data_AF-A0A024VH60-F1
#
_entry.id   AF-A0A024VH60-F1
#
_cell.length_a   1.000
_cell.length_b   1.000
_cell.length_c   1.000
_cell.angle_alpha   90.00
_cell.angle_beta   90.00
_cell.angle_gamma   90.00
#
_symmetry.space_group_name_H-M   'P 1'
#
loop_
_entity.id
_entity.type
_entity.pdbx_description
1 polymer ?
#
loop_
_entity_poly.entity_id
_entity_poly.type
_entity_poly.pdbx_seq_one_letter_code
_entity_poly.pdbx_strand_id
1 'polypeptide(L)'
;MALFCNEKESKCKNVYKEFVKASNELIDNDVVFVYVDTISLAKTADNFEIKNIPKILTFKDFDPEKGYTFNRKYTKENILEWFKLLPEPSIEIMEKNNVEKYVEMHKKKGYASIIAFCIRGSDNANKFVHFGETQKLPNLAVGLIYVENDEDVKIEIFNGPGSTIPKENFKYKDTYVPYNGIWTSDSIYQFAENYMKQFPVIINYHRKSLPPLNGDIYFYIFNRFGEYSDTLYVELYDLIMKHNQIKFVFPRKDEVLEHFNIENNMSLISIMDYNNASFVTLSQMLRPKKYAKIMDENITVSHVESFLDEFLKNNLAVYRKSEKPIKRREKQKYQILCSNDFESYVMDPEKLVLIFYHVQGCKECKPLFTFWDTVANYFHLENKYKDVLVATMDAKLNDMIDESVDYYPSLALYPKGKQYKMINK
;
A
#
# COMPACT_ATOMS: atom_id res chain seq x y z
N MET A 1 -24.85 -7.75 14.00
CA MET A 1 -24.59 -8.56 12.78
C MET A 1 -25.90 -8.83 12.05
N ALA A 2 -25.94 -8.60 10.73
CA ALA A 2 -27.13 -8.80 9.90
C ALA A 2 -26.86 -9.86 8.81
N LEU A 3 -27.73 -10.87 8.72
CA LEU A 3 -27.76 -11.84 7.62
C LEU A 3 -28.81 -11.40 6.59
N PHE A 4 -28.34 -10.97 5.42
CA PHE A 4 -29.18 -10.70 4.26
C PHE A 4 -29.42 -11.99 3.48
N CYS A 5 -30.68 -12.42 3.42
CA CYS A 5 -31.10 -13.65 2.78
C CYS A 5 -32.56 -13.59 2.32
N ASN A 6 -33.09 -14.69 1.79
CA ASN A 6 -34.53 -14.93 1.69
C ASN A 6 -34.82 -16.44 1.64
N GLU A 7 -36.08 -16.82 1.81
CA GLU A 7 -36.51 -18.23 1.84
C GLU A 7 -36.48 -18.92 0.46
N LYS A 8 -36.47 -18.15 -0.63
CA LYS A 8 -36.44 -18.67 -2.00
C LYS A 8 -35.08 -19.22 -2.40
N GLU A 9 -34.00 -18.72 -1.80
CA GLU A 9 -32.63 -19.15 -2.11
C GLU A 9 -32.21 -20.37 -1.27
N SER A 10 -31.95 -21.48 -1.94
CA SER A 10 -31.52 -22.74 -1.31
C SER A 10 -30.26 -22.58 -0.44
N LYS A 11 -29.30 -21.75 -0.87
CA LYS A 11 -28.04 -21.50 -0.15
C LYS A 11 -28.27 -20.80 1.19
N CYS A 12 -29.33 -20.01 1.31
CA CYS A 12 -29.68 -19.32 2.56
C CYS A 12 -30.00 -20.28 3.72
N LYS A 13 -30.55 -21.46 3.43
CA LYS A 13 -30.96 -22.42 4.48
C LYS A 13 -29.79 -22.89 5.33
N ASN A 14 -28.65 -23.20 4.69
CA ASN A 14 -27.47 -23.67 5.41
C ASN A 14 -26.79 -22.54 6.16
N VAL A 15 -26.69 -21.36 5.55
CA VAL A 15 -26.08 -20.18 6.20
C VAL A 15 -26.91 -19.72 7.41
N TYR A 16 -28.23 -19.71 7.29
CA TYR A 16 -29.12 -19.36 8.40
C TYR A 16 -28.91 -20.28 9.61
N LYS A 17 -28.81 -21.60 9.40
CA LYS A 17 -28.54 -22.56 10.50
C LYS A 17 -27.22 -22.26 11.21
N GLU A 18 -26.16 -22.00 10.46
CA GLU A 18 -24.85 -21.66 11.03
C GLU A 18 -24.85 -20.30 11.73
N PHE A 19 -25.58 -19.32 11.18
CA PHE A 19 -25.75 -17.99 11.78
C PHE A 19 -26.50 -18.04 13.11
N VAL A 20 -27.58 -18.82 13.21
CA VAL A 20 -28.33 -19.04 14.46
C VAL A 20 -27.49 -19.79 15.50
N LYS A 21 -26.69 -20.77 15.09
CA LYS A 21 -25.75 -21.44 16.00
C LYS A 21 -24.72 -20.45 16.57
N ALA A 22 -24.20 -19.55 15.75
CA ALA A 22 -23.27 -18.52 16.19
C ALA A 22 -23.95 -17.49 17.12
N SER A 23 -25.18 -17.07 16.82
CA SER A 23 -25.92 -16.12 17.65
C SER A 23 -26.18 -16.67 19.06
N ASN A 24 -26.51 -17.96 19.18
CA ASN A 24 -26.75 -18.60 20.47
C ASN A 24 -25.50 -18.65 21.34
N GLU A 25 -24.29 -18.70 20.75
CA GLU A 25 -23.03 -18.70 21.51
C GLU A 25 -22.58 -17.28 21.90
N LEU A 26 -23.06 -16.26 21.18
CA LEU A 26 -22.74 -14.85 21.43
C LEU A 26 -23.84 -14.12 22.21
N ILE A 27 -24.82 -14.83 22.78
CA ILE A 27 -26.01 -14.25 23.40
C ILE A 27 -25.70 -13.31 24.59
N ASP A 28 -24.58 -13.56 25.29
CA ASP A 28 -24.11 -12.77 26.44
C ASP A 28 -23.10 -11.67 26.05
N ASN A 29 -22.90 -11.42 24.75
CA ASN A 29 -22.02 -10.34 24.26
C ASN A 29 -22.85 -9.14 23.78
N ASP A 30 -22.23 -7.96 23.69
CA ASP A 30 -22.82 -6.74 23.15
C ASP A 30 -22.97 -6.81 21.61
N VAL A 31 -23.77 -7.77 21.13
CA VAL A 31 -24.01 -7.97 19.69
C VAL A 31 -25.42 -8.44 19.42
N VAL A 32 -26.12 -7.71 18.55
CA VAL A 32 -27.46 -8.07 18.08
C VAL A 32 -27.35 -8.84 16.77
N PHE A 33 -28.02 -9.99 16.67
CA PHE A 33 -28.14 -10.76 15.44
C PHE A 33 -29.48 -10.48 14.77
N VAL A 34 -29.44 -10.09 13.50
CA VAL A 34 -30.63 -9.72 12.72
C VAL A 34 -30.68 -10.54 11.43
N TYR A 35 -31.86 -11.02 11.08
CA TYR A 35 -32.15 -11.56 9.76
C TYR A 35 -32.87 -10.51 8.92
N VAL A 36 -32.33 -10.21 7.74
CA VAL A 36 -32.91 -9.26 6.80
C VAL A 36 -33.37 -10.03 5.58
N ASP A 37 -34.70 -10.15 5.43
CA ASP A 37 -35.29 -10.71 4.23
C ASP A 37 -35.20 -9.70 3.07
N THR A 38 -34.34 -10.01 2.12
CA THR A 38 -34.05 -9.19 0.93
C THR A 38 -35.25 -9.01 -0.01
N ILE A 39 -36.29 -9.84 0.10
CA ILE A 39 -37.52 -9.68 -0.69
C ILE A 39 -38.42 -8.62 -0.04
N SER A 40 -38.71 -8.78 1.25
CA SER A 40 -39.59 -7.83 1.97
C SER A 40 -38.90 -6.50 2.27
N LEU A 41 -37.58 -6.49 2.45
CA LEU A 41 -36.77 -5.29 2.74
C LEU A 41 -35.81 -4.96 1.59
N ALA A 42 -36.31 -5.01 0.35
CA ALA A 42 -35.51 -4.76 -0.86
C ALA A 42 -34.75 -3.41 -0.81
N LYS A 43 -35.40 -2.31 -0.39
CA LYS A 43 -34.75 -0.99 -0.27
C LYS A 43 -33.56 -1.00 0.72
N THR A 44 -33.69 -1.70 1.83
CA THR A 44 -32.60 -1.82 2.81
C THR A 44 -31.44 -2.62 2.22
N ALA A 45 -31.74 -3.70 1.49
CA ALA A 45 -30.73 -4.49 0.79
C ALA A 45 -30.02 -3.67 -0.32
N ASP A 46 -30.76 -2.83 -1.05
CA ASP A 46 -30.22 -1.93 -2.08
C ASP A 46 -29.30 -0.88 -1.47
N ASN A 47 -29.69 -0.26 -0.35
CA ASN A 47 -28.88 0.74 0.35
C ASN A 47 -27.50 0.20 0.80
N PHE A 48 -27.40 -1.09 1.10
CA PHE A 48 -26.13 -1.74 1.45
C PHE A 48 -25.49 -2.52 0.29
N GLU A 49 -25.93 -2.23 -0.94
CA GLU A 49 -25.43 -2.83 -2.18
C GLU A 49 -25.39 -4.37 -2.15
N ILE A 50 -26.44 -4.99 -1.62
CA ILE A 50 -26.56 -6.44 -1.51
C ILE A 50 -26.97 -7.04 -2.86
N LYS A 51 -25.99 -7.23 -3.74
CA LYS A 51 -26.19 -7.81 -5.09
C LYS A 51 -26.33 -9.34 -5.10
N ASN A 52 -25.77 -10.02 -4.09
CA ASN A 52 -25.75 -11.47 -3.98
C ASN A 52 -26.09 -11.89 -2.55
N ILE A 53 -26.86 -12.98 -2.42
CA ILE A 53 -27.19 -13.63 -1.15
C ILE A 53 -26.74 -15.09 -1.15
N PRO A 54 -26.46 -15.71 0.01
CA PRO A 54 -26.43 -15.13 1.36
C PRO A 54 -25.27 -14.13 1.55
N LYS A 55 -25.51 -13.07 2.34
CA LYS A 55 -24.48 -12.08 2.72
C LYS A 55 -24.60 -11.70 4.20
N ILE A 56 -23.49 -11.74 4.94
CA ILE A 56 -23.44 -11.27 6.34
C ILE A 56 -22.67 -9.95 6.37
N LEU A 57 -23.31 -8.93 6.95
CA LEU A 57 -22.65 -7.66 7.29
C LEU A 57 -22.61 -7.52 8.81
N THR A 58 -21.46 -7.12 9.35
CA THR A 58 -21.40 -6.64 10.73
C THR A 58 -21.45 -5.13 10.72
N PHE A 59 -22.39 -4.54 11.46
CA PHE A 59 -22.45 -3.12 11.75
C PHE A 59 -21.90 -2.92 13.16
N LYS A 60 -21.18 -1.82 13.36
CA LYS A 60 -20.66 -1.44 14.68
C LYS A 60 -21.40 -0.19 15.14
N ASP A 61 -21.61 -0.07 16.44
CA ASP A 61 -22.39 1.05 17.01
C ASP A 61 -21.80 2.42 16.65
N PHE A 62 -20.49 2.48 16.46
CA PHE A 62 -19.80 3.70 16.07
C PHE A 62 -19.85 4.00 14.56
N ASP A 63 -20.13 3.00 13.71
CA ASP A 63 -20.28 3.18 12.26
C ASP A 63 -21.45 2.33 11.74
N PRO A 64 -22.70 2.78 11.97
CA PRO A 64 -23.88 2.06 11.54
C PRO A 64 -24.08 2.10 10.02
N GLU A 65 -23.38 2.98 9.30
CA GLU A 65 -23.50 3.14 7.84
C GLU A 65 -22.62 2.14 7.08
N LYS A 66 -21.52 1.68 7.69
CA LYS A 66 -20.61 0.71 7.09
C LYS A 66 -20.86 -0.71 7.57
N GLY A 67 -21.35 -1.55 6.68
CA GLY A 67 -21.37 -2.99 6.89
C GLY A 67 -20.03 -3.65 6.59
N TYR A 68 -19.32 -4.14 7.60
CA TYR A 68 -18.13 -4.96 7.42
C TYR A 68 -18.54 -6.32 6.83
N THR A 69 -18.13 -6.58 5.58
CA THR A 69 -18.54 -7.79 4.86
C THR A 69 -17.79 -9.01 5.36
N PHE A 70 -18.52 -10.02 5.82
CA PHE A 70 -17.97 -11.33 6.12
C PHE A 70 -17.48 -12.01 4.84
N ASN A 71 -16.20 -12.36 4.79
CA ASN A 71 -15.52 -12.85 3.57
C ASN A 71 -14.98 -14.28 3.69
N ARG A 72 -15.45 -15.06 4.68
CA ARG A 72 -15.04 -16.45 4.90
C ARG A 72 -16.18 -17.42 4.55
N LYS A 73 -15.91 -18.72 4.66
CA LYS A 73 -16.96 -19.74 4.53
C LYS A 73 -17.98 -19.60 5.66
N TYR A 74 -19.27 -19.63 5.34
CA TYR A 74 -20.37 -19.54 6.30
C TYR A 74 -20.48 -20.76 7.20
N THR A 75 -19.64 -20.83 8.23
CA THR A 75 -19.72 -21.79 9.33
C THR A 75 -19.80 -21.05 10.65
N LYS A 76 -20.40 -21.67 11.66
CA LYS A 76 -20.46 -21.15 13.02
C LYS A 76 -19.08 -20.66 13.49
N GLU A 77 -18.06 -21.50 13.36
CA GLU A 77 -16.71 -21.22 13.87
C GLU A 77 -16.10 -19.98 13.20
N ASN A 78 -16.27 -19.84 11.87
CA ASN A 78 -15.75 -18.69 11.15
C ASN A 78 -16.51 -17.40 11.51
N ILE A 79 -17.82 -17.47 11.79
CA ILE A 79 -18.62 -16.31 12.23
C ILE A 79 -18.17 -15.84 13.61
N LEU A 80 -17.95 -16.79 14.54
CA LEU A 80 -17.42 -16.48 15.88
C LEU A 80 -16.01 -15.89 15.82
N GLU A 81 -15.13 -16.46 14.99
CA GLU A 81 -13.78 -15.94 14.78
C GLU A 81 -13.80 -14.56 14.14
N TRP A 82 -14.64 -14.35 13.13
CA TRP A 82 -14.84 -13.04 12.51
C TRP A 82 -15.22 -11.98 13.53
N PHE A 83 -16.18 -12.28 14.41
CA PHE A 83 -16.60 -11.36 15.47
C PHE A 83 -15.42 -10.94 16.36
N LYS A 84 -14.57 -11.89 16.76
CA LYS A 84 -13.35 -11.64 17.55
C LYS A 84 -12.28 -10.83 16.80
N LEU A 85 -12.27 -10.89 15.48
CA LEU A 85 -11.29 -10.23 14.61
C LEU A 85 -11.79 -8.91 14.02
N LEU A 86 -12.96 -8.43 14.43
CA LEU A 86 -13.49 -7.18 13.93
C LEU A 86 -12.60 -6.00 14.35
N PRO A 87 -12.19 -5.12 13.41
CA PRO A 87 -11.22 -4.07 13.67
C PRO A 87 -11.74 -3.04 14.67
N GLU A 88 -10.94 -2.67 15.67
CA GLU A 88 -11.23 -1.51 16.52
C GLU A 88 -11.34 -0.23 15.68
N PRO A 89 -12.11 0.78 16.13
CA PRO A 89 -12.18 2.05 15.42
C PRO A 89 -10.77 2.63 15.30
N SER A 90 -10.43 3.05 14.09
CA SER A 90 -9.17 3.72 13.76
C SER A 90 -9.09 5.15 14.31
N ILE A 91 -10.18 5.64 14.86
CA ILE A 91 -10.32 6.97 15.46
C ILE A 91 -9.93 6.92 16.92
N GLU A 92 -9.08 7.85 17.34
CA GLU A 92 -8.67 7.96 18.74
C GLU A 92 -9.74 8.72 19.54
N ILE A 93 -10.46 8.02 20.41
CA ILE A 93 -11.38 8.64 21.36
C ILE A 93 -10.56 9.12 22.56
N MET A 94 -10.65 10.41 22.88
CA MET A 94 -9.85 11.04 23.93
C MET A 94 -10.68 11.94 24.84
N GLU A 95 -10.14 12.19 26.04
CA GLU A 95 -10.68 13.21 26.94
C GLU A 95 -10.32 14.63 26.48
N LYS A 96 -11.16 15.62 26.82
CA LYS A 96 -10.99 17.04 26.43
C LYS A 96 -9.64 17.64 26.86
N ASN A 97 -9.08 17.19 27.98
CA ASN A 97 -7.77 17.62 28.50
C ASN A 97 -6.58 17.10 27.67
N ASN A 98 -6.76 16.10 26.82
CA ASN A 98 -5.69 15.46 26.05
C ASN A 98 -5.53 16.03 24.63
N VAL A 99 -6.40 16.95 24.22
CA VAL A 99 -6.40 17.53 22.86
C VAL A 99 -5.08 18.14 22.49
N GLU A 100 -4.54 19.02 23.34
CA GLU A 100 -3.28 19.71 23.04
C GLU A 100 -2.12 18.71 22.90
N LYS A 101 -2.09 17.70 23.77
CA LYS A 101 -1.07 16.63 23.73
C LYS A 101 -1.19 15.80 22.45
N TYR A 102 -2.42 15.46 22.04
CA TYR A 102 -2.69 14.73 20.81
C TYR A 102 -2.24 15.53 19.58
N VAL A 103 -2.66 16.80 19.49
CA VAL A 103 -2.31 17.72 18.41
C VAL A 103 -0.78 17.89 18.34
N GLU A 104 -0.10 18.11 19.46
CA GLU A 104 1.36 18.28 19.51
C GLU A 104 2.12 16.98 19.15
N MET A 105 1.62 15.82 19.57
CA MET A 105 2.19 14.53 19.19
C MET A 105 2.14 14.32 17.67
N HIS A 106 1.02 14.64 17.03
CA HIS A 106 0.86 14.49 15.58
C HIS A 106 1.60 15.56 14.79
N LYS A 107 1.70 16.79 15.31
CA LYS A 107 2.54 17.86 14.75
C LYS A 107 3.98 17.40 14.55
N LYS A 108 4.57 16.74 15.55
CA LYS A 108 5.96 16.21 15.50
C LYS A 108 6.15 15.12 14.44
N LYS A 109 5.07 14.44 14.04
CA LYS A 109 5.08 13.44 12.97
C LYS A 109 4.87 14.06 11.58
N GLY A 110 4.61 15.38 11.51
CA GLY A 110 4.23 16.09 10.29
C GLY A 110 2.76 15.87 9.89
N TYR A 111 1.90 15.45 10.82
CA TYR A 111 0.51 15.07 10.54
C TYR A 111 -0.43 16.20 10.94
N ALA A 112 -1.53 16.33 10.19
CA ALA A 112 -2.70 17.07 10.63
C ALA A 112 -3.53 16.24 11.61
N SER A 113 -4.30 16.90 12.45
CA SER A 113 -5.24 16.30 13.39
C SER A 113 -6.63 16.87 13.12
N ILE A 114 -7.56 16.05 12.63
CA ILE A 114 -8.97 16.40 12.58
C ILE A 114 -9.67 15.82 13.80
N ILE A 115 -10.34 16.69 14.56
CA ILE A 115 -10.96 16.34 15.83
C ILE A 115 -12.42 16.78 15.81
N ALA A 116 -13.31 15.82 16.06
CA ALA A 116 -14.71 16.11 16.32
C ALA A 116 -14.99 16.21 17.83
N PHE A 117 -15.83 17.16 18.17
CA PHE A 117 -16.45 17.33 19.48
C PHE A 117 -17.93 17.02 19.28
N CYS A 118 -18.44 15.93 19.87
CA CYS A 118 -19.81 15.46 19.62
C CYS A 118 -20.49 14.97 20.90
N ILE A 119 -21.82 15.01 20.91
CA ILE A 119 -22.59 14.31 21.94
C ILE A 119 -22.52 12.80 21.66
N ARG A 120 -22.30 12.00 22.70
CA ARG A 120 -22.22 10.54 22.60
C ARG A 120 -23.52 9.96 22.03
N GLY A 121 -23.40 9.12 21.00
CA GLY A 121 -24.55 8.49 20.34
C GLY A 121 -25.35 9.40 19.40
N SER A 122 -24.90 10.64 19.18
CA SER A 122 -25.52 11.54 18.19
C SER A 122 -25.27 11.10 16.75
N ASP A 123 -26.15 11.50 15.82
CA ASP A 123 -25.94 11.25 14.39
C ASP A 123 -24.62 11.86 13.90
N ASN A 124 -24.28 13.07 14.35
CA ASN A 124 -23.00 13.73 14.04
C ASN A 124 -21.78 12.88 14.43
N ALA A 125 -21.82 12.24 15.60
CA ALA A 125 -20.76 11.32 16.02
C ALA A 125 -20.65 10.14 15.05
N ASN A 126 -21.78 9.54 14.65
CA ASN A 126 -21.80 8.44 13.69
C ASN A 126 -21.25 8.86 12.31
N LYS A 127 -21.64 10.04 11.80
CA LYS A 127 -21.16 10.58 10.52
C LYS A 127 -19.66 10.84 10.53
N PHE A 128 -19.13 11.41 11.62
CA PHE A 128 -17.71 11.66 11.76
C PHE A 128 -16.91 10.36 11.87
N VAL A 129 -17.45 9.38 12.60
CA VAL A 129 -16.79 8.08 12.70
C VAL A 129 -16.79 7.36 11.36
N HIS A 130 -17.90 7.39 10.63
CA HIS A 130 -17.97 6.87 9.27
C HIS A 130 -16.91 7.50 8.36
N PHE A 131 -16.73 8.82 8.44
CA PHE A 131 -15.64 9.51 7.74
C PHE A 131 -14.26 8.92 8.09
N GLY A 132 -13.91 8.83 9.38
CA GLY A 132 -12.59 8.32 9.78
C GLY A 132 -12.35 6.85 9.40
N GLU A 133 -13.41 6.04 9.37
CA GLU A 133 -13.34 4.62 9.03
C GLU A 133 -13.29 4.33 7.52
N THR A 134 -13.91 5.19 6.70
CA THR A 134 -14.05 4.97 5.25
C THR A 134 -13.08 5.78 4.43
N GLN A 135 -12.72 6.98 4.89
CA GLN A 135 -11.92 7.92 4.13
C GLN A 135 -10.50 7.98 4.70
N LYS A 136 -9.53 7.53 3.90
CA LYS A 136 -8.12 7.53 4.29
C LYS A 136 -7.39 8.67 3.58
N LEU A 137 -7.24 9.79 4.26
CA LEU A 137 -6.37 10.88 3.82
C LEU A 137 -4.95 10.67 4.35
N PRO A 138 -3.91 10.72 3.50
CA PRO A 138 -2.53 10.67 3.96
C PRO A 138 -2.23 11.80 4.96
N ASN A 139 -1.37 11.52 5.93
CA ASN A 139 -0.92 12.46 6.97
C ASN A 139 -2.05 13.04 7.85
N LEU A 140 -3.23 12.42 7.88
CA LEU A 140 -4.33 12.87 8.72
C LEU A 140 -4.57 11.89 9.88
N ALA A 141 -4.48 12.40 11.10
CA ALA A 141 -4.90 11.69 12.30
C ALA A 141 -6.32 12.12 12.67
N VAL A 142 -7.16 11.14 13.05
CA VAL A 142 -8.58 11.37 13.33
C VAL A 142 -8.84 11.14 14.82
N GLY A 143 -9.35 12.16 15.50
CA GLY A 143 -9.67 12.14 16.92
C GLY A 143 -11.15 12.46 17.19
N LEU A 144 -11.69 11.93 18.28
CA LEU A 144 -13.06 12.18 18.72
C LEU A 144 -13.10 12.47 20.22
N ILE A 145 -13.88 13.47 20.59
CA ILE A 145 -14.14 13.86 21.98
C ILE A 145 -15.64 13.90 22.18
N TYR A 146 -16.09 13.36 23.31
CA TYR A 146 -17.47 13.51 23.73
C TYR A 146 -17.66 14.78 24.57
N VAL A 147 -18.66 15.58 24.20
CA VAL A 147 -19.07 16.79 24.91
C VAL A 147 -20.51 16.65 25.42
N GLU A 148 -20.87 17.46 26.40
CA GLU A 148 -22.19 17.39 27.05
C GLU A 148 -23.19 18.38 26.46
N ASN A 149 -22.73 19.52 25.94
CA ASN A 149 -23.58 20.60 25.44
C ASN A 149 -23.51 20.71 23.91
N ASP A 150 -24.65 21.00 23.28
CA ASP A 150 -24.74 21.20 21.82
C ASP A 150 -23.88 22.37 21.31
N GLU A 151 -23.66 23.40 22.13
CA GLU A 151 -22.82 24.56 21.77
C GLU A 151 -21.34 24.21 21.59
N ASP A 152 -20.89 23.10 22.19
CA ASP A 152 -19.52 22.59 22.05
C ASP A 152 -19.35 21.70 20.80
N VAL A 153 -20.43 21.38 20.07
CA VAL A 153 -20.39 20.47 18.91
C VAL A 153 -19.74 21.14 17.71
N LYS A 154 -18.60 20.61 17.26
CA LYS A 154 -17.82 21.14 16.14
C LYS A 154 -16.83 20.12 15.60
N ILE A 155 -16.27 20.40 14.43
CA ILE A 155 -15.05 19.73 13.94
C ILE A 155 -13.99 20.80 13.71
N GLU A 156 -12.81 20.58 14.27
CA GLU A 156 -11.63 21.41 14.03
C GLU A 156 -10.54 20.55 13.41
N ILE A 157 -9.78 21.14 12.48
CA ILE A 157 -8.56 20.54 11.94
C ILE A 157 -7.38 21.41 12.30
N PHE A 158 -6.28 20.77 12.69
CA PHE A 158 -5.06 21.39 13.17
C PHE A 158 -3.85 20.82 12.43
N ASN A 159 -2.78 21.61 12.35
CA ASN A 159 -1.47 21.20 11.85
C ASN A 159 -1.48 20.64 10.41
N GLY A 160 -0.36 20.04 10.01
CA GLY A 160 -0.06 19.53 8.68
C GLY A 160 1.47 19.49 8.48
N PRO A 161 1.98 18.87 7.41
CA PRO A 161 3.38 19.01 7.03
C PRO A 161 3.80 20.49 6.99
N GLY A 162 4.94 20.85 7.58
CA GLY A 162 5.40 22.23 7.72
C GLY A 162 4.84 22.98 8.94
N SER A 163 4.23 22.29 9.92
CA SER A 163 3.67 22.95 11.10
C SER A 163 4.70 23.36 12.16
N THR A 164 5.91 22.80 12.13
CA THR A 164 6.96 23.22 13.07
C THR A 164 7.65 24.50 12.60
N ILE A 165 7.60 24.77 11.29
CA ILE A 165 8.10 26.00 10.66
C ILE A 165 6.97 26.62 9.81
N PRO A 166 6.14 27.49 10.41
CA PRO A 166 4.97 28.04 9.74
C PRO A 166 5.32 28.86 8.48
N LYS A 167 4.58 28.64 7.38
CA LYS A 167 4.52 29.58 6.25
C LYS A 167 3.29 30.49 6.40
N GLU A 168 3.46 31.79 6.13
CA GLU A 168 2.40 32.81 6.34
C GLU A 168 1.09 32.52 5.59
N ASN A 169 1.18 31.89 4.41
CA ASN A 169 0.02 31.63 3.56
C ASN A 169 -0.72 30.31 3.88
N PHE A 170 -0.30 29.57 4.91
CA PHE A 170 -0.94 28.31 5.27
C PHE A 170 -1.88 28.49 6.47
N LYS A 171 -3.03 27.83 6.40
CA LYS A 171 -3.89 27.67 7.57
C LYS A 171 -3.43 26.46 8.37
N TYR A 172 -2.96 26.66 9.60
CA TYR A 172 -2.61 25.58 10.55
C TYR A 172 -3.73 25.26 11.55
N LYS A 173 -4.87 25.93 11.41
CA LYS A 173 -6.13 25.62 12.08
C LYS A 173 -7.28 26.02 11.17
N ASP A 174 -8.30 25.18 11.06
CA ASP A 174 -9.58 25.57 10.46
C ASP A 174 -10.74 24.87 11.19
N THR A 175 -11.96 25.40 11.03
CA THR A 175 -13.18 24.84 11.62
C THR A 175 -14.15 24.47 10.51
N TYR A 176 -14.65 23.24 10.55
CA TYR A 176 -15.65 22.78 9.60
C TYR A 176 -16.97 23.53 9.82
N VAL A 177 -17.53 24.06 8.73
CA VAL A 177 -18.84 24.72 8.74
C VAL A 177 -19.81 23.87 7.93
N PRO A 178 -20.72 23.12 8.58
CA PRO A 178 -21.69 22.28 7.88
C PRO A 178 -22.74 23.10 7.14
N TYR A 179 -23.16 22.61 5.97
CA TYR A 179 -24.29 23.18 5.25
C TYR A 179 -25.60 22.90 6.00
N ASN A 180 -26.35 23.95 6.34
CA ASN A 180 -27.57 23.87 7.14
C ASN A 180 -27.43 23.13 8.48
N GLY A 181 -26.22 23.11 9.07
CA GLY A 181 -25.97 22.40 10.33
C GLY A 181 -25.86 20.88 10.22
N ILE A 182 -25.97 20.31 9.01
CA ILE A 182 -25.97 18.86 8.80
C ILE A 182 -24.55 18.36 8.50
N TRP A 183 -24.14 17.32 9.23
CA TRP A 183 -22.88 16.64 8.98
C TRP A 183 -23.09 15.46 8.02
N THR A 184 -22.18 15.30 7.08
CA THR A 184 -22.11 14.10 6.24
C THR A 184 -20.65 13.68 6.14
N SER A 185 -20.41 12.37 6.02
CA SER A 185 -19.04 11.86 5.82
C SER A 185 -18.36 12.51 4.62
N ASP A 186 -19.08 12.65 3.51
CA ASP A 186 -18.55 13.27 2.28
C ASP A 186 -18.19 14.74 2.47
N SER A 187 -19.02 15.53 3.15
CA SER A 187 -18.72 16.95 3.38
C SER A 187 -17.54 17.15 4.35
N ILE A 188 -17.40 16.27 5.36
CA ILE A 188 -16.24 16.25 6.26
C ILE A 188 -14.97 15.87 5.48
N TYR A 189 -15.07 14.87 4.60
CA TYR A 189 -13.97 14.48 3.72
C TYR A 189 -13.54 15.62 2.80
N GLN A 190 -14.48 16.30 2.13
CA GLN A 190 -14.16 17.43 1.26
C GLN A 190 -13.52 18.59 2.03
N PHE A 191 -13.98 18.86 3.24
CA PHE A 191 -13.34 19.85 4.13
C PHE A 191 -11.89 19.45 4.46
N ALA A 192 -11.67 18.22 4.91
CA ALA A 192 -10.34 17.72 5.25
C ALA A 192 -9.42 17.66 4.02
N GLU A 193 -9.91 17.17 2.89
CA GLU A 193 -9.15 17.09 1.63
C GLU A 193 -8.72 18.48 1.16
N ASN A 194 -9.65 19.46 1.17
CA ASN A 194 -9.33 20.83 0.78
C ASN A 194 -8.31 21.49 1.72
N TYR A 195 -8.41 21.22 3.02
CA TYR A 195 -7.41 21.65 3.98
C TYR A 195 -6.04 20.99 3.69
N MET A 196 -6.01 19.68 3.41
CA MET A 196 -4.79 18.92 3.15
C MET A 196 -4.12 19.25 1.81
N LYS A 197 -4.85 19.79 0.81
CA LYS A 197 -4.25 20.28 -0.45
C LYS A 197 -3.21 21.38 -0.26
N GLN A 198 -3.24 22.09 0.87
CA GLN A 198 -2.20 23.04 1.25
C GLN A 198 -0.84 22.35 1.50
N PHE A 199 -0.84 21.03 1.73
CA PHE A 199 0.33 20.25 2.13
C PHE A 199 0.57 19.04 1.21
N PRO A 200 0.99 19.25 -0.06
CA PRO A 200 1.08 18.21 -1.09
C PRO A 200 2.29 17.28 -0.92
N VAL A 201 2.34 16.54 0.18
CA VAL A 201 3.37 15.53 0.46
C VAL A 201 2.73 14.32 1.14
N ILE A 202 3.29 13.13 0.97
CA ILE A 202 2.85 11.94 1.72
C ILE A 202 4.01 11.45 2.59
N ILE A 203 3.80 11.43 3.90
CA ILE A 203 4.76 10.97 4.89
C ILE A 203 4.49 9.51 5.21
N ASN A 204 5.55 8.76 5.53
CA ASN A 204 5.47 7.32 5.80
C ASN A 204 4.80 6.55 4.67
N TYR A 205 5.08 6.94 3.43
CA TYR A 205 4.49 6.31 2.26
C TYR A 205 4.88 4.82 2.17
N HIS A 206 3.89 4.00 1.87
CA HIS A 206 4.06 2.59 1.59
C HIS A 206 3.00 2.17 0.57
N ARG A 207 3.42 1.58 -0.55
CA ARG A 207 2.52 1.36 -1.69
C ARG A 207 1.38 0.37 -1.41
N LYS A 208 1.54 -0.54 -0.45
CA LYS A 208 0.40 -1.39 -0.01
C LYS A 208 -0.72 -0.62 0.66
N SER A 209 -0.40 0.48 1.35
CA SER A 209 -1.39 1.32 2.04
C SER A 209 -2.03 2.33 1.08
N LEU A 210 -1.25 2.79 0.10
CA LEU A 210 -1.71 3.69 -0.95
C LEU A 210 -1.16 3.19 -2.31
N PRO A 211 -1.87 2.24 -2.96
CA PRO A 211 -1.41 1.65 -4.21
C PRO A 211 -1.30 2.68 -5.35
N PRO A 212 -0.18 2.67 -6.10
CA PRO A 212 -0.02 3.52 -7.26
C PRO A 212 -0.95 3.05 -8.39
N LEU A 213 -1.41 4.01 -9.19
CA LEU A 213 -2.17 3.76 -10.42
C LEU A 213 -1.25 3.86 -11.64
N ASN A 214 -1.67 3.26 -12.75
CA ASN A 214 -0.94 3.38 -14.01
C ASN A 214 -0.94 4.85 -14.45
N GLY A 215 0.23 5.39 -14.80
CA GLY A 215 0.42 6.81 -15.11
C GLY A 215 0.85 7.68 -13.93
N ASP A 216 0.86 7.14 -12.71
CA ASP A 216 1.40 7.88 -11.56
C ASP A 216 2.91 8.06 -11.65
N ILE A 217 3.40 9.20 -11.13
CA ILE A 217 4.83 9.42 -10.89
C ILE A 217 4.99 9.78 -9.42
N TYR A 218 5.81 9.02 -8.71
CA TYR A 218 6.16 9.29 -7.32
C TYR A 218 7.62 9.71 -7.20
N PHE A 219 7.88 10.80 -6.47
CA PHE A 219 9.23 11.22 -6.11
C PHE A 219 9.50 10.86 -4.65
N TYR A 220 10.33 9.85 -4.44
CA TYR A 220 10.73 9.37 -3.13
C TYR A 220 11.89 10.23 -2.60
N ILE A 221 11.72 10.77 -1.41
CA ILE A 221 12.73 11.51 -0.64
C ILE A 221 12.98 10.75 0.65
N PHE A 222 14.09 10.03 0.71
CA PHE A 222 14.48 9.25 1.87
C PHE A 222 15.78 9.82 2.44
N ASN A 223 15.65 10.59 3.51
CA ASN A 223 16.80 11.11 4.23
C ASN A 223 17.57 9.98 4.93
N ARG A 224 18.82 10.25 5.28
CA ARG A 224 19.61 9.42 6.19
C ARG A 224 18.79 9.06 7.43
N PHE A 225 18.76 7.77 7.77
CA PHE A 225 17.92 7.15 8.82
C PHE A 225 16.42 7.01 8.51
N GLY A 226 15.93 7.61 7.43
CA GLY A 226 14.59 7.36 6.87
C GLY A 226 13.46 8.19 7.48
N GLU A 227 13.78 9.34 8.06
CA GLU A 227 12.79 10.19 8.71
C GLU A 227 12.35 11.35 7.81
N TYR A 228 11.09 11.76 8.01
CA TYR A 228 10.56 13.01 7.47
C TYR A 228 11.30 14.21 8.06
N SER A 229 11.56 15.22 7.23
CA SER A 229 12.16 16.49 7.65
C SER A 229 11.21 17.64 7.33
N ASP A 230 10.70 18.29 8.37
CA ASP A 230 9.81 19.45 8.23
C ASP A 230 10.50 20.63 7.54
N THR A 231 11.77 20.87 7.90
CA THR A 231 12.60 21.90 7.28
C THR A 231 12.78 21.66 5.79
N LEU A 232 13.19 20.45 5.39
CA LEU A 232 13.38 20.12 3.99
C LEU A 232 12.07 20.22 3.20
N TYR A 233 10.94 19.78 3.79
CA TYR A 233 9.64 19.92 3.14
C TYR A 233 9.26 21.39 2.91
N VAL A 234 9.46 22.26 3.89
CA VAL A 234 9.18 23.70 3.77
C VAL A 234 10.02 24.35 2.67
N GLU A 235 11.30 23.97 2.56
CA GLU A 235 12.21 24.41 1.51
C GLU A 235 11.81 23.88 0.12
N LEU A 236 11.31 22.64 0.04
CA LEU A 236 10.87 22.01 -1.21
C LEU A 236 9.48 22.44 -1.67
N TYR A 237 8.68 23.08 -0.80
CA TYR A 237 7.27 23.33 -1.08
C TYR A 237 7.00 24.00 -2.43
N ASP A 238 7.76 25.04 -2.78
CA ASP A 238 7.54 25.78 -4.02
C ASP A 238 7.87 24.93 -5.25
N LEU A 239 8.89 24.06 -5.14
CA LEU A 239 9.21 23.06 -6.17
C LEU A 239 8.09 22.03 -6.30
N ILE A 240 7.57 21.51 -5.19
CA ILE A 240 6.46 20.54 -5.18
C ILE A 240 5.22 21.13 -5.86
N MET A 241 4.86 22.36 -5.51
CA MET A 241 3.70 23.05 -6.09
C MET A 241 3.84 23.29 -7.60
N LYS A 242 5.06 23.59 -8.07
CA LYS A 242 5.36 23.74 -9.51
C LYS A 242 5.22 22.41 -10.27
N HIS A 243 5.34 21.27 -9.59
CA HIS A 243 5.29 19.92 -10.17
C HIS A 243 4.16 19.08 -9.56
N ASN A 244 2.96 19.64 -9.44
CA ASN A 244 1.80 19.02 -8.78
C ASN A 244 1.30 17.70 -9.41
N GLN A 245 1.73 17.37 -10.63
CA GLN A 245 1.49 16.09 -11.28
C GLN A 245 2.36 14.95 -10.72
N ILE A 246 3.41 15.29 -9.96
CA ILE A 246 4.30 14.33 -9.31
C ILE A 246 3.93 14.25 -7.83
N LYS A 247 3.74 13.03 -7.34
CA LYS A 247 3.44 12.77 -5.93
C LYS A 247 4.74 12.70 -5.14
N PHE A 248 5.08 13.75 -4.41
CA PHE A 248 6.25 13.77 -3.54
C PHE A 248 5.97 13.02 -2.24
N VAL A 249 6.85 12.09 -1.89
CA VAL A 249 6.66 11.20 -0.74
C VAL A 249 7.93 11.01 0.07
N PHE A 250 7.77 10.90 1.39
CA PHE A 250 8.77 10.37 2.30
C PHE A 250 8.41 8.90 2.58
N PRO A 251 9.05 7.94 1.88
CA PRO A 251 8.71 6.54 2.01
C PRO A 251 9.19 5.97 3.35
N ARG A 252 8.48 4.93 3.83
CA ARG A 252 8.97 4.14 4.95
C ARG A 252 10.25 3.39 4.58
N LYS A 253 11.05 3.07 5.59
CA LYS A 253 12.29 2.31 5.41
C LYS A 253 12.09 0.95 4.73
N ASP A 254 11.02 0.23 5.07
CA ASP A 254 10.71 -1.06 4.46
C ASP A 254 10.34 -0.95 2.98
N GLU A 255 9.60 0.10 2.59
CA GLU A 255 9.31 0.43 1.19
C GLU A 255 10.61 0.68 0.40
N VAL A 256 11.56 1.41 0.98
CA VAL A 256 12.86 1.67 0.34
C VAL A 256 13.70 0.39 0.22
N LEU A 257 13.84 -0.39 1.30
CA LEU A 257 14.63 -1.63 1.29
C LEU A 257 14.06 -2.69 0.33
N GLU A 258 12.76 -2.65 0.06
CA GLU A 258 12.15 -3.55 -0.92
C GLU A 258 12.60 -3.22 -2.35
N HIS A 259 12.70 -1.93 -2.70
CA HIS A 259 13.02 -1.48 -4.05
C HIS A 259 14.51 -1.22 -4.32
N PHE A 260 15.29 -0.96 -3.27
CA PHE A 260 16.67 -0.48 -3.36
C PHE A 260 17.58 -1.25 -2.40
N ASN A 261 18.79 -1.59 -2.86
CA ASN A 261 19.83 -2.15 -2.01
C ASN A 261 20.64 -1.00 -1.38
N ILE A 262 20.03 -0.31 -0.41
CA ILE A 262 20.63 0.84 0.27
C ILE A 262 21.09 0.50 1.70
N GLU A 263 22.21 1.06 2.13
CA GLU A 263 22.72 0.94 3.50
C GLU A 263 21.95 1.87 4.47
N ASN A 264 21.92 1.52 5.76
CA ASN A 264 21.06 2.17 6.77
C ASN A 264 21.35 3.68 7.01
N ASN A 265 22.46 4.19 6.52
CA ASN A 265 22.98 5.55 6.74
C ASN A 265 23.06 6.38 5.44
N MET A 266 22.49 5.90 4.34
CA MET A 266 22.50 6.60 3.07
C MET A 266 21.18 7.32 2.83
N SER A 267 21.24 8.44 2.12
CA SER A 267 20.06 9.11 1.59
C SER A 267 19.77 8.61 0.17
N LEU A 268 18.50 8.68 -0.22
CA LEU A 268 18.02 8.31 -1.55
C LEU A 268 17.01 9.35 -2.03
N ILE A 269 17.23 9.84 -3.25
CA ILE A 269 16.15 10.40 -4.06
C ILE A 269 15.86 9.44 -5.20
N SER A 270 14.58 9.22 -5.47
CA SER A 270 14.17 8.33 -6.56
C SER A 270 12.87 8.76 -7.19
N ILE A 271 12.77 8.55 -8.50
CA ILE A 271 11.51 8.65 -9.22
C ILE A 271 11.03 7.24 -9.55
N MET A 272 9.83 6.96 -9.10
CA MET A 272 9.08 5.73 -9.37
C MET A 272 8.03 6.08 -10.43
N ASP A 273 8.34 5.76 -11.67
CA ASP A 273 7.52 6.09 -12.84
C ASP A 273 6.63 4.90 -13.21
N TYR A 274 5.32 5.06 -12.98
CA TYR A 274 4.31 4.06 -13.30
C TYR A 274 3.65 4.27 -14.66
N ASN A 275 4.21 5.12 -15.53
CA ASN A 275 3.74 5.21 -16.91
C ASN A 275 3.96 3.89 -17.65
N ASN A 276 2.86 3.32 -18.17
CA ASN A 276 2.87 2.02 -18.84
C ASN A 276 3.44 0.89 -17.97
N ALA A 277 3.24 0.97 -16.65
CA ALA A 277 3.72 -0.04 -15.71
C ALA A 277 3.05 -1.39 -15.95
N SER A 278 3.86 -2.45 -15.94
CA SER A 278 3.35 -3.83 -15.99
C SER A 278 2.81 -4.24 -14.62
N PHE A 279 1.75 -5.05 -14.61
CA PHE A 279 1.21 -5.62 -13.38
C PHE A 279 1.94 -6.92 -13.04
N VAL A 280 2.42 -7.06 -11.80
CA VAL A 280 3.11 -8.25 -11.33
C VAL A 280 2.13 -9.12 -10.55
N THR A 281 1.77 -10.26 -11.12
CA THR A 281 0.78 -11.18 -10.57
C THR A 281 1.12 -11.64 -9.15
N LEU A 282 2.41 -11.94 -8.88
CA LEU A 282 2.86 -12.42 -7.57
C LEU A 282 2.64 -11.41 -6.45
N SER A 283 2.98 -10.14 -6.69
CA SER A 283 2.85 -9.08 -5.68
C SER A 283 1.50 -8.37 -5.73
N GLN A 284 0.69 -8.62 -6.77
CA GLN A 284 -0.55 -7.91 -7.10
C GLN A 284 -0.34 -6.38 -7.15
N MET A 285 0.79 -5.95 -7.72
CA MET A 285 1.21 -4.55 -7.75
C MET A 285 1.76 -4.18 -9.12
N LEU A 286 1.70 -2.89 -9.45
CA LEU A 286 2.37 -2.34 -10.62
C LEU A 286 3.89 -2.30 -10.41
N ARG A 287 4.64 -2.54 -11.49
CA ARG A 287 6.10 -2.44 -11.56
C ARG A 287 6.49 -1.11 -12.20
N PRO A 288 7.09 -0.16 -11.44
CA PRO A 288 7.54 1.11 -12.01
C PRO A 288 8.89 0.98 -12.70
N LYS A 289 9.16 1.86 -13.66
CA LYS A 289 10.52 2.23 -14.03
C LYS A 289 11.10 3.06 -12.88
N LYS A 290 12.30 2.70 -12.43
CA LYS A 290 12.94 3.35 -11.28
C LYS A 290 14.10 4.19 -11.76
N TYR A 291 14.25 5.38 -11.22
CA TYR A 291 15.44 6.22 -11.36
C TYR A 291 15.91 6.56 -9.96
N ALA A 292 17.18 6.39 -9.64
CA ALA A 292 17.64 6.56 -8.26
C ALA A 292 19.03 7.20 -8.18
N LYS A 293 19.21 8.08 -7.21
CA LYS A 293 20.50 8.62 -6.78
C LYS A 293 20.66 8.36 -5.28
N ILE A 294 21.65 7.56 -4.94
CA ILE A 294 22.02 7.22 -3.56
C ILE A 294 23.21 8.09 -3.16
N MET A 295 23.18 8.68 -1.98
CA MET A 295 24.21 9.64 -1.51
C MET A 295 24.51 9.47 -0.02
N ASP A 296 25.75 9.74 0.39
CA ASP A 296 26.19 9.73 1.81
C ASP A 296 26.14 11.14 2.42
N GLU A 297 25.10 11.89 2.10
CA GLU A 297 24.88 13.24 2.61
C GLU A 297 23.39 13.53 2.75
N ASN A 298 23.05 14.64 3.39
CA ASN A 298 21.66 15.05 3.54
C ASN A 298 21.10 15.54 2.19
N ILE A 299 19.82 15.29 1.96
CA ILE A 299 19.13 15.78 0.77
C ILE A 299 18.94 17.28 0.90
N THR A 300 19.20 18.02 -0.19
CA THR A 300 18.98 19.46 -0.30
C THR A 300 17.98 19.74 -1.41
N VAL A 301 17.43 20.95 -1.46
CA VAL A 301 16.54 21.38 -2.56
C VAL A 301 17.21 21.20 -3.92
N SER A 302 18.48 21.60 -4.04
CA SER A 302 19.24 21.49 -5.29
C SER A 302 19.41 20.03 -5.75
N HIS A 303 19.54 19.08 -4.82
CA HIS A 303 19.57 17.66 -5.17
C HIS A 303 18.25 17.19 -5.80
N VAL A 304 17.11 17.60 -5.24
CA VAL A 304 15.78 17.23 -5.74
C VAL A 304 15.50 17.91 -7.08
N GLU A 305 15.76 19.21 -7.18
CA GLU A 305 15.54 20.00 -8.40
C GLU A 305 16.37 19.49 -9.57
N SER A 306 17.69 19.33 -9.38
CA SER A 306 18.57 18.83 -10.45
C SER A 306 18.19 17.42 -10.92
N PHE A 307 17.83 16.53 -10.00
CA PHE A 307 17.42 15.17 -10.36
C PHE A 307 16.09 15.15 -11.12
N LEU A 308 15.13 16.00 -10.71
CA LEU A 308 13.86 16.14 -11.39
C LEU A 308 14.05 16.73 -12.80
N ASP A 309 14.89 17.74 -12.96
CA ASP A 309 15.19 18.33 -14.27
C ASP A 309 15.81 17.33 -15.23
N GLU A 310 16.76 16.51 -14.76
CA GLU A 310 17.37 15.45 -15.58
C GLU A 310 16.35 14.35 -15.94
N PHE A 311 15.41 14.03 -15.05
CA PHE A 311 14.32 13.11 -15.34
C PHE A 311 13.41 13.66 -16.45
N LEU A 312 12.96 14.91 -16.32
CA LEU A 312 12.07 15.56 -17.29
C LEU A 312 12.71 15.71 -18.68
N LYS A 313 14.05 15.78 -18.74
CA LYS A 313 14.83 15.77 -20.00
C LYS A 313 15.08 14.36 -20.55
N ASN A 314 14.66 13.30 -19.85
CA ASN A 314 14.96 11.89 -20.15
C ASN A 314 16.46 11.55 -20.14
N ASN A 315 17.25 12.22 -19.30
CA ASN A 315 18.69 12.03 -19.19
C ASN A 315 19.09 11.00 -18.12
N LEU A 316 18.16 10.59 -17.26
CA LEU A 316 18.46 9.63 -16.19
C LEU A 316 18.49 8.18 -16.70
N ALA A 317 19.47 7.42 -16.24
CA ALA A 317 19.51 5.99 -16.46
C ALA A 317 18.52 5.25 -15.53
N VAL A 318 17.88 4.22 -16.05
CA VAL A 318 16.99 3.35 -15.26
C VAL A 318 17.81 2.61 -14.22
N TYR A 319 17.42 2.77 -12.95
CA TYR A 319 17.96 2.02 -11.83
C TYR A 319 17.37 0.61 -11.81
N ARG A 320 18.26 -0.38 -11.67
CA ARG A 320 17.89 -1.78 -11.45
C ARG A 320 18.47 -2.25 -10.12
N LYS A 321 17.60 -2.73 -9.24
CA LYS A 321 18.01 -3.47 -8.04
C LYS A 321 18.73 -4.73 -8.50
N SER A 322 19.92 -4.96 -7.98
CA SER A 322 20.75 -6.11 -8.32
C SER A 322 21.56 -6.52 -7.11
N GLU A 323 21.74 -7.83 -6.95
CA GLU A 323 22.81 -8.38 -6.14
C GLU A 323 24.18 -8.13 -6.78
N LYS A 324 25.24 -8.39 -6.01
CA LYS A 324 26.61 -8.41 -6.55
C LYS A 324 26.77 -9.62 -7.47
N PRO A 325 27.35 -9.46 -8.68
CA PRO A 325 27.63 -10.58 -9.57
C PRO A 325 28.47 -11.67 -8.88
N ILE A 326 28.09 -12.93 -9.07
CA ILE A 326 28.80 -14.09 -8.52
C ILE A 326 29.36 -14.90 -9.68
N LYS A 327 30.68 -15.01 -9.83
CA LYS A 327 31.24 -15.91 -10.86
C LYS A 327 31.11 -17.37 -10.43
N ARG A 328 30.52 -18.21 -11.29
CA ARG A 328 30.47 -19.67 -11.07
C ARG A 328 31.87 -20.26 -11.04
N ARG A 329 32.15 -21.07 -10.02
CA ARG A 329 33.35 -21.94 -9.95
C ARG A 329 33.08 -23.25 -10.68
N GLU A 330 34.10 -23.90 -11.24
CA GLU A 330 33.93 -25.12 -12.04
C GLU A 330 33.17 -26.25 -11.34
N LYS A 331 33.20 -26.33 -10.00
CA LYS A 331 32.49 -27.36 -9.20
C LYS A 331 31.06 -26.96 -8.78
N GLN A 332 30.58 -25.78 -9.17
CA GLN A 332 29.23 -25.33 -8.82
C GLN A 332 28.22 -25.77 -9.89
N LYS A 333 27.02 -26.15 -9.41
CA LYS A 333 25.98 -26.79 -10.22
C LYS A 333 25.52 -25.87 -11.36
N TYR A 334 25.05 -24.66 -11.05
CA TYR A 334 24.58 -23.64 -12.01
C TYR A 334 25.20 -22.26 -11.74
N GLN A 335 25.09 -21.34 -12.69
CA GLN A 335 25.47 -19.93 -12.56
C GLN A 335 24.35 -19.14 -11.85
N ILE A 336 24.68 -18.29 -10.88
CA ILE A 336 23.69 -17.40 -10.25
C ILE A 336 23.77 -16.06 -10.98
N LEU A 337 22.69 -15.66 -11.64
CA LEU A 337 22.58 -14.40 -12.35
C LEU A 337 21.96 -13.33 -11.45
N CYS A 338 22.34 -12.09 -11.71
CA CYS A 338 21.79 -10.88 -11.13
C CYS A 338 21.45 -9.88 -12.25
N SER A 339 20.74 -8.80 -11.95
CA SER A 339 20.32 -7.84 -12.98
C SER A 339 21.50 -7.23 -13.73
N ASN A 340 22.62 -7.03 -13.04
CA ASN A 340 23.81 -6.38 -13.59
C ASN A 340 24.64 -7.27 -14.53
N ASP A 341 24.59 -8.59 -14.40
CA ASP A 341 25.35 -9.51 -15.27
C ASP A 341 24.46 -10.29 -16.24
N PHE A 342 23.13 -10.23 -16.09
CA PHE A 342 22.16 -10.92 -16.92
C PHE A 342 22.45 -10.80 -18.42
N GLU A 343 22.55 -9.56 -18.92
CA GLU A 343 22.76 -9.30 -20.35
C GLU A 343 24.08 -9.90 -20.85
N SER A 344 25.14 -9.88 -20.04
CA SER A 344 26.45 -10.43 -20.42
C SER A 344 26.44 -11.95 -20.62
N TYR A 345 25.53 -12.66 -19.96
CA TYR A 345 25.37 -14.11 -20.11
C TYR A 345 24.30 -14.47 -21.14
N VAL A 346 23.16 -13.78 -21.12
CA VAL A 346 21.97 -14.13 -21.92
C VAL A 346 22.09 -13.64 -23.36
N MET A 347 22.79 -12.55 -23.60
CA MET A 347 22.98 -11.99 -24.94
C MET A 347 24.23 -12.54 -25.66
N ASP A 348 24.91 -13.52 -25.07
CA ASP A 348 26.05 -14.20 -25.70
C ASP A 348 25.55 -15.04 -26.90
N PRO A 349 25.83 -14.65 -28.15
CA PRO A 349 25.27 -15.31 -29.33
C PRO A 349 25.81 -16.74 -29.50
N GLU A 350 26.87 -17.12 -28.79
CA GLU A 350 27.48 -18.44 -28.86
C GLU A 350 26.89 -19.43 -27.86
N LYS A 351 26.05 -18.95 -26.91
CA LYS A 351 25.49 -19.77 -25.85
C LYS A 351 23.99 -19.96 -25.97
N LEU A 352 23.55 -21.15 -25.56
CA LEU A 352 22.20 -21.44 -25.15
C LEU A 352 22.12 -21.28 -23.62
N VAL A 353 21.22 -20.43 -23.13
CA VAL A 353 21.07 -20.17 -21.70
C VAL A 353 19.73 -20.70 -21.20
N LEU A 354 19.78 -21.57 -20.21
CA LEU A 354 18.65 -22.06 -19.45
C LEU A 354 18.61 -21.33 -18.11
N ILE A 355 17.54 -20.61 -17.82
CA ILE A 355 17.39 -19.88 -16.55
C ILE A 355 16.19 -20.43 -15.78
N PHE A 356 16.45 -20.77 -14.51
CA PHE A 356 15.40 -20.98 -13.52
C PHE A 356 15.21 -19.71 -12.68
N TYR A 357 14.09 -19.04 -12.90
CA TYR A 357 13.66 -17.89 -12.12
C TYR A 357 12.90 -18.35 -10.88
N HIS A 358 13.32 -17.83 -9.73
CA HIS A 358 12.76 -18.19 -8.44
C HIS A 358 12.62 -16.99 -7.52
N VAL A 359 12.01 -17.23 -6.37
CA VAL A 359 11.88 -16.27 -5.28
C VAL A 359 12.37 -16.93 -4.01
N GLN A 360 13.28 -16.28 -3.28
CA GLN A 360 13.76 -16.79 -2.00
C GLN A 360 12.58 -17.10 -1.03
N GLY A 361 12.53 -18.32 -0.50
CA GLY A 361 11.48 -18.75 0.44
C GLY A 361 10.23 -19.36 -0.21
N CYS A 362 10.17 -19.40 -1.54
CA CYS A 362 9.12 -20.09 -2.31
C CYS A 362 9.11 -21.61 -2.02
N LYS A 363 7.99 -22.15 -1.51
CA LYS A 363 7.87 -23.58 -1.17
C LYS A 363 7.77 -24.45 -2.42
N GLU A 364 7.06 -23.94 -3.42
CA GLU A 364 6.81 -24.52 -4.73
C GLU A 364 8.10 -24.64 -5.57
N CYS A 365 9.11 -23.81 -5.26
CA CYS A 365 10.39 -23.80 -5.94
C CYS A 365 11.33 -24.93 -5.47
N LYS A 366 11.10 -25.51 -4.28
CA LYS A 366 12.00 -26.52 -3.69
C LYS A 366 12.21 -27.75 -4.57
N PRO A 367 11.18 -28.40 -5.13
CA PRO A 367 11.37 -29.56 -6.02
C PRO A 367 12.15 -29.18 -7.29
N LEU A 368 11.91 -27.97 -7.81
CA LEU A 368 12.59 -27.48 -9.00
C LEU A 368 14.07 -27.22 -8.77
N PHE A 369 14.50 -26.78 -7.59
CA PHE A 369 15.93 -26.67 -7.27
C PHE A 369 16.64 -28.02 -7.36
N THR A 370 16.05 -29.09 -6.81
CA THR A 370 16.64 -30.44 -6.90
C THR A 370 16.72 -30.93 -8.34
N PHE A 371 15.68 -30.68 -9.14
CA PHE A 371 15.71 -31.01 -10.57
C PHE A 371 16.76 -30.16 -11.31
N TRP A 372 16.87 -28.87 -11.00
CA TRP A 372 17.80 -27.94 -11.64
C TRP A 372 19.25 -28.31 -11.36
N ASP A 373 19.55 -28.83 -10.17
CA ASP A 373 20.84 -29.41 -9.83
C ASP A 373 21.22 -30.55 -10.80
N THR A 374 20.27 -31.46 -11.08
CA THR A 374 20.48 -32.57 -12.01
C THR A 374 20.73 -32.06 -13.43
N VAL A 375 19.91 -31.09 -13.89
CA VAL A 375 20.08 -30.46 -15.22
C VAL A 375 21.46 -29.82 -15.34
N ALA A 376 21.86 -29.05 -14.33
CA ALA A 376 23.11 -28.32 -14.37
C ALA A 376 24.34 -29.25 -14.29
N ASN A 377 24.27 -30.34 -13.51
CA ASN A 377 25.29 -31.38 -13.49
C ASN A 377 25.43 -32.07 -14.85
N TYR A 378 24.31 -32.44 -15.49
CA TYR A 378 24.30 -33.07 -16.80
C TYR A 378 25.03 -32.21 -17.84
N PHE A 379 24.69 -30.92 -17.93
CA PHE A 379 25.27 -30.03 -18.93
C PHE A 379 26.71 -29.63 -18.62
N HIS A 380 27.03 -29.27 -17.37
CA HIS A 380 28.33 -28.68 -17.04
C HIS A 380 29.40 -29.69 -16.61
N LEU A 381 29.01 -30.77 -15.91
CA LEU A 381 29.97 -31.69 -15.28
C LEU A 381 30.11 -33.00 -16.04
N GLU A 382 28.99 -33.63 -16.37
CA GLU A 382 28.97 -34.95 -17.03
C GLU A 382 29.38 -34.84 -18.51
N ASN A 383 28.70 -33.99 -19.26
CA ASN A 383 28.91 -33.86 -20.71
C ASN A 383 29.78 -32.66 -21.10
N LYS A 384 29.93 -31.67 -20.21
CA LYS A 384 30.78 -30.48 -20.41
C LYS A 384 30.45 -29.70 -21.69
N TYR A 385 29.16 -29.51 -21.98
CA TYR A 385 28.70 -28.67 -23.08
C TYR A 385 29.13 -27.22 -22.85
N LYS A 386 30.07 -26.73 -23.67
CA LYS A 386 30.67 -25.39 -23.50
C LYS A 386 29.76 -24.25 -23.97
N ASP A 387 28.80 -24.57 -24.82
CA ASP A 387 27.81 -23.69 -25.42
C ASP A 387 26.49 -23.67 -24.64
N VAL A 388 26.36 -24.42 -23.54
CA VAL A 388 25.16 -24.41 -22.70
C VAL A 388 25.48 -23.84 -21.32
N LEU A 389 24.70 -22.84 -20.91
CA LEU A 389 24.74 -22.26 -19.57
C LEU A 389 23.44 -22.55 -18.84
N VAL A 390 23.52 -23.33 -17.76
CA VAL A 390 22.42 -23.50 -16.80
C VAL A 390 22.60 -22.50 -15.65
N ALA A 391 21.56 -21.70 -15.39
CA ALA A 391 21.60 -20.59 -14.47
C ALA A 391 20.33 -20.45 -13.61
N THR A 392 20.40 -19.68 -12.55
CA THR A 392 19.27 -19.29 -11.69
C THR A 392 19.26 -17.78 -11.48
N MET A 393 18.09 -17.19 -11.22
CA MET A 393 17.97 -15.77 -10.86
C MET A 393 16.87 -15.58 -9.81
N ASP A 394 17.18 -14.84 -8.74
CA ASP A 394 16.22 -14.55 -7.67
C ASP A 394 15.50 -13.22 -7.89
N ALA A 395 14.19 -13.27 -8.12
CA ALA A 395 13.37 -12.10 -8.39
C ALA A 395 13.02 -11.24 -7.17
N LYS A 396 13.33 -11.70 -5.95
CA LYS A 396 13.21 -10.88 -4.73
C LYS A 396 14.39 -9.91 -4.60
N LEU A 397 15.56 -10.36 -5.06
CA LEU A 397 16.83 -9.67 -4.85
C LEU A 397 17.28 -8.88 -6.08
N ASN A 398 16.72 -9.20 -7.24
CA ASN A 398 17.07 -8.62 -8.53
C ASN A 398 15.82 -8.17 -9.27
N ASP A 399 15.84 -6.99 -9.87
CA ASP A 399 14.82 -6.61 -10.84
C ASP A 399 14.95 -7.47 -12.12
N MET A 400 13.84 -7.96 -12.63
CA MET A 400 13.85 -8.77 -13.86
C MET A 400 14.18 -7.90 -15.06
N ILE A 401 15.20 -8.32 -15.81
CA ILE A 401 15.51 -7.73 -17.11
C ILE A 401 14.45 -8.15 -18.12
N ASP A 402 14.20 -9.46 -18.21
CA ASP A 402 13.09 -10.00 -19.01
C ASP A 402 11.77 -9.79 -18.27
N GLU A 403 11.06 -8.72 -18.62
CA GLU A 403 9.79 -8.37 -18.00
C GLU A 403 8.66 -9.35 -18.31
N SER A 404 8.82 -10.23 -19.31
CA SER A 404 7.83 -11.29 -19.57
C SER A 404 7.81 -12.38 -18.49
N VAL A 405 8.82 -12.40 -17.63
CA VAL A 405 8.87 -13.26 -16.44
C VAL A 405 8.16 -12.58 -15.28
N ASP A 406 6.88 -12.93 -15.09
CA ASP A 406 5.99 -12.33 -14.09
C ASP A 406 5.36 -13.35 -13.11
N TYR A 407 5.68 -14.63 -13.27
CA TYR A 407 5.29 -15.72 -12.38
C TYR A 407 6.52 -16.53 -11.92
N TYR A 408 6.44 -17.09 -10.72
CA TYR A 408 7.53 -17.86 -10.11
C TYR A 408 6.98 -19.09 -9.39
N PRO A 409 7.65 -20.25 -9.50
CA PRO A 409 8.84 -20.51 -10.30
C PRO A 409 8.57 -20.43 -11.82
N SER A 410 9.58 -20.06 -12.61
CA SER A 410 9.51 -20.07 -14.08
C SER A 410 10.83 -20.53 -14.70
N LEU A 411 10.76 -21.13 -15.89
CA LEU A 411 11.90 -21.57 -16.67
C LEU A 411 11.92 -20.83 -17.99
N ALA A 412 13.07 -20.29 -18.38
CA ALA A 412 13.27 -19.68 -19.69
C ALA A 412 14.44 -20.31 -20.43
N LEU A 413 14.30 -20.35 -21.75
CA LEU A 413 15.32 -20.77 -22.69
C LEU A 413 15.65 -19.59 -23.61
N TYR A 414 16.93 -19.21 -23.63
CA TYR A 414 17.49 -18.23 -24.55
C TYR A 414 18.40 -18.98 -25.54
N PRO A 415 17.96 -19.24 -26.79
CA PRO A 415 18.71 -20.05 -27.73
C PRO A 415 19.85 -19.26 -28.39
N LYS A 416 20.84 -20.01 -28.83
CA LYS A 416 22.01 -19.53 -29.57
C LYS A 416 21.61 -18.71 -30.82
N GLY A 417 22.39 -17.67 -31.13
CA GLY A 417 22.27 -16.89 -32.37
C GLY A 417 21.04 -15.99 -32.49
N LYS A 418 20.13 -15.95 -31.51
CA LYS A 418 19.06 -14.94 -31.46
C LYS A 418 19.51 -13.76 -30.61
N GLN A 419 19.69 -12.59 -31.23
CA GLN A 419 19.72 -11.35 -30.46
C GLN A 419 18.33 -11.10 -29.88
N TYR A 420 18.19 -11.27 -28.57
CA TYR A 420 17.01 -10.82 -27.86
C TYR A 420 17.03 -9.29 -27.87
N LYS A 421 16.26 -8.68 -28.76
CA LYS A 421 15.93 -7.26 -28.62
C LYS A 421 15.06 -7.12 -27.39
N MET A 422 15.66 -6.64 -26.31
CA MET A 422 14.93 -6.06 -25.19
C MET A 422 14.02 -4.98 -25.79
N ILE A 423 12.72 -5.25 -25.87
CA ILE A 423 11.77 -4.23 -26.33
C ILE A 423 11.69 -3.24 -25.18
N ASN A 424 12.49 -2.18 -25.24
CA ASN A 424 12.26 -0.98 -24.45
C ASN A 424 10.94 -0.38 -24.97
N LYS A 425 9.81 -0.79 -24.38
CA LYS A 425 8.52 -0.13 -24.59
C LYS A 425 8.41 1.13 -23.75
#